data_AF-A0A3S4X1I5-F1
#
_entry.id   AF-A0A3S4X1I5-F1
#
_cell.length_a   1.000
_cell.length_b   1.000
_cell.length_c   1.000
_cell.angle_alpha   90.00
_cell.angle_beta   90.00
_cell.angle_gamma   90.00
#
_symmetry.space_group_name_H-M   'P 1'
#
loop_
_entity.id
_entity.type
_entity.pdbx_description
1 polymer ?
#
loop_
_entity_poly.entity_id
_entity_poly.type
_entity_poly.pdbx_seq_one_letter_code
_entity_poly.pdbx_strand_id
1 'polypeptide(L)'
;MRYLLPLFMDGGGLWTNERSDIKRDAATATRPVLQWSTVNDGGKTYLQVRNSGIVHARLSNVFWSQPGNQQQGVKTMNAGFMGYVLPGQSMRWPVPAGVSPSGQLNAQIADNTKPIVIARGE
;
A
#
# COMPACT_ATOMS: atom_id res chain seq x y z
N MET A 1 -5.04 15.60 25.37
CA MET A 1 -4.40 14.79 24.30
C MET A 1 -5.44 13.86 23.71
N ARG A 2 -5.41 13.57 22.40
CA ARG A 2 -6.34 12.66 21.71
C ARG A 2 -5.54 11.59 20.97
N TYR A 3 -5.83 10.33 21.24
CA TYR A 3 -5.22 9.19 20.54
C TYR A 3 -6.25 8.57 19.59
N LEU A 4 -5.78 8.04 18.46
CA LEU A 4 -6.61 7.35 17.46
C LEU A 4 -5.90 6.07 17.04
N LEU A 5 -6.41 4.93 17.51
CA LEU A 5 -5.97 3.61 17.09
C LEU A 5 -7.07 3.00 16.20
N PRO A 6 -6.75 2.58 14.97
CA PRO A 6 -7.70 1.84 14.15
C PRO A 6 -7.88 0.43 14.71
N LEU A 7 -9.12 -0.03 14.77
CA LEU A 7 -9.48 -1.39 15.13
C LEU A 7 -10.01 -2.11 13.88
N PHE A 8 -9.44 -3.26 13.57
CA PHE A 8 -9.89 -4.15 12.51
C PHE A 8 -10.31 -5.48 13.13
N MET A 9 -11.42 -6.04 12.64
CA MET A 9 -11.92 -7.35 13.06
C MET A 9 -11.85 -8.29 11.86
N ASP A 10 -11.12 -9.39 12.01
CA ASP A 10 -10.98 -10.42 10.99
C ASP A 10 -11.96 -11.56 11.25
N GLY A 11 -12.60 -12.07 10.19
CA GLY A 11 -13.47 -13.24 10.26
C GLY A 11 -12.70 -14.53 10.52
N GLY A 12 -13.39 -15.55 11.04
CA GLY A 12 -12.79 -16.87 11.31
C GLY A 12 -12.08 -17.45 10.08
N GLY A 13 -10.82 -17.87 10.25
CA GLY A 13 -9.98 -18.43 9.18
C GLY A 13 -9.02 -17.42 8.54
N LEU A 14 -9.29 -16.12 8.63
CA LEU A 14 -8.37 -15.08 8.15
C LEU A 14 -7.23 -14.86 9.15
N TRP A 15 -6.03 -14.67 8.61
CA TRP A 15 -4.85 -14.33 9.41
C TRP A 15 -3.95 -13.40 8.62
N THR A 16 -3.79 -12.19 9.16
CA THR A 16 -3.17 -11.02 8.51
C THR A 16 -1.85 -10.60 9.17
N ASN A 17 -1.66 -10.92 10.46
CA ASN A 17 -0.50 -10.54 11.26
C ASN A 17 0.04 -11.74 12.03
N GLU A 18 1.35 -11.78 12.28
CA GLU A 18 1.93 -12.83 13.09
C GLU A 18 1.27 -12.92 14.47
N ARG A 19 0.90 -14.15 14.85
CA ARG A 19 0.28 -14.48 16.13
C ARG A 19 1.28 -15.28 16.95
N SER A 20 1.59 -14.80 18.15
CA SER A 20 2.50 -15.50 19.07
C SER A 20 1.92 -16.80 19.60
N ASP A 21 0.59 -16.93 19.60
CA ASP A 21 -0.13 -18.10 20.10
C ASP A 21 -0.33 -19.20 19.04
N ILE A 22 -0.22 -18.87 17.75
CA ILE A 22 -0.33 -19.83 16.65
C ILE A 22 0.72 -19.54 15.58
N LYS A 23 1.72 -20.41 15.48
CA LYS A 23 2.74 -20.34 14.43
C LYS A 23 2.15 -20.86 13.11
N ARG A 24 1.82 -19.94 12.19
CA ARG A 24 1.40 -20.26 10.82
C ARG A 24 2.50 -19.87 9.84
N ASP A 25 2.54 -20.52 8.69
CA ASP A 25 3.44 -20.12 7.62
C ASP A 25 3.02 -18.74 7.07
N ALA A 26 3.94 -17.78 7.08
CA ALA A 26 3.74 -16.45 6.53
C ALA A 26 3.40 -16.44 5.02
N ALA A 27 3.69 -17.54 4.30
CA ALA A 27 3.25 -17.74 2.92
C ALA A 27 1.73 -17.97 2.80
N THR A 28 1.09 -18.50 3.84
CA THR A 28 -0.36 -18.76 3.89
C THR A 28 -1.19 -17.60 4.43
N ALA A 29 -0.52 -16.52 4.87
CA ALA A 29 -1.18 -15.34 5.37
C ALA A 29 -2.06 -14.70 4.28
N THR A 30 -3.25 -14.27 4.66
CA THR A 30 -4.13 -13.52 3.76
C THR A 30 -3.52 -12.13 3.55
N ARG A 31 -3.19 -11.79 2.29
CA ARG A 31 -2.57 -10.53 1.93
C ARG A 31 -3.55 -9.63 1.15
N PRO A 32 -3.42 -8.30 1.27
CA PRO A 32 -4.19 -7.40 0.41
C PRO A 32 -3.75 -7.56 -1.04
N VAL A 33 -4.68 -7.38 -1.97
CA VAL A 33 -4.41 -7.46 -3.41
C VAL A 33 -4.49 -6.04 -3.95
N LEU A 34 -3.33 -5.42 -4.16
CA LEU A 34 -3.24 -4.01 -4.49
C LEU A 34 -2.88 -3.80 -5.96
N GLN A 35 -3.56 -2.81 -6.56
CA GLN A 35 -3.24 -2.29 -7.88
C GLN A 35 -3.16 -0.77 -7.80
N TRP A 36 -2.22 -0.16 -8.52
CA TRP A 36 -2.10 1.30 -8.58
C TRP A 36 -2.32 1.83 -10.00
N SER A 37 -2.93 3.01 -10.09
CA SER A 37 -3.08 3.75 -11.34
C SER A 37 -2.94 5.25 -11.08
N THR A 38 -2.73 6.01 -12.14
CA THR A 38 -2.69 7.48 -12.10
C THR A 38 -3.96 8.03 -12.70
N VAL A 39 -4.68 8.84 -11.94
CA VAL A 39 -5.90 9.50 -12.39
C VAL A 39 -5.64 10.99 -12.48
N ASN A 40 -5.95 11.60 -13.62
CA ASN A 40 -5.93 13.06 -13.75
C ASN A 40 -7.34 13.57 -13.51
N ASP A 41 -7.50 14.44 -12.51
CA ASP A 41 -8.78 15.05 -12.15
C ASP A 41 -8.55 16.54 -11.85
N GLY A 42 -9.33 17.41 -12.50
CA GLY A 42 -9.24 18.86 -12.28
C GLY A 42 -7.84 19.47 -12.49
N GLY A 43 -7.06 18.94 -13.45
CA GLY A 43 -5.69 19.42 -13.72
C GLY A 43 -4.64 18.97 -12.71
N LYS A 44 -4.99 18.08 -11.77
CA LYS A 44 -4.07 17.46 -10.81
C LYS A 44 -3.96 15.97 -11.08
N THR A 45 -2.76 15.43 -10.91
CA THR A 45 -2.51 13.99 -10.99
C THR A 45 -2.65 13.38 -9.59
N TYR A 46 -3.39 12.28 -9.51
CA TYR A 46 -3.61 11.52 -8.29
C TYR A 46 -3.05 10.10 -8.45
N LEU A 47 -2.39 9.62 -7.41
CA LEU A 47 -2.10 8.21 -7.24
C LEU A 47 -3.35 7.54 -6.68
N GLN A 48 -3.97 6.66 -7.45
CA GLN A 48 -5.06 5.82 -7.00
C GLN A 48 -4.52 4.42 -6.68
N VAL A 49 -4.87 3.89 -5.51
CA VAL A 49 -4.57 2.50 -5.12
C VAL A 49 -5.89 1.81 -4.82
N ARG A 50 -6.15 0.71 -5.53
CA ARG A 50 -7.31 -0.16 -5.34
C ARG A 50 -6.88 -1.42 -4.61
N ASN A 51 -7.66 -1.83 -3.63
CA ASN A 51 -7.52 -3.12 -2.97
C ASN A 51 -8.68 -4.03 -3.38
N SER A 52 -8.40 -5.02 -4.22
CA SER A 52 -9.36 -6.06 -4.60
C SER A 52 -9.34 -7.27 -3.65
N GLY A 53 -8.47 -7.25 -2.65
CA GLY A 53 -8.37 -8.28 -1.62
C GLY A 53 -9.43 -8.14 -0.53
N ILE A 54 -9.45 -9.15 0.34
CA ILE A 54 -10.41 -9.27 1.45
C ILE A 54 -9.89 -8.73 2.80
N VAL A 55 -8.64 -8.24 2.83
CA VAL A 55 -7.99 -7.67 4.02
C VAL A 55 -7.47 -6.28 3.72
N HIS A 56 -7.36 -5.43 4.73
CA HIS A 56 -6.90 -4.05 4.57
C HIS A 56 -5.38 -3.99 4.29
N ALA A 57 -4.94 -2.90 3.66
CA ALA A 57 -3.52 -2.56 3.55
C ALA A 57 -3.22 -1.27 4.30
N ARG A 58 -2.12 -1.24 5.05
CA ARG A 58 -1.55 -0.03 5.64
C ARG A 58 -0.41 0.48 4.76
N LEU A 59 -0.65 1.52 3.99
CA LEU A 59 0.37 2.10 3.12
C LEU A 59 1.29 3.03 3.90
N SER A 60 2.58 2.74 3.87
CA SER A 60 3.65 3.63 4.33
C SER A 60 4.88 3.55 3.44
N ASN A 61 5.74 4.57 3.49
CA ASN A 61 7.00 4.61 2.74
C ASN A 61 6.79 4.31 1.25
N VAL A 62 5.97 5.15 0.60
CA VAL A 62 5.55 4.98 -0.78
C VAL A 62 6.50 5.73 -1.69
N PHE A 63 7.05 5.06 -2.70
CA PHE A 63 7.98 5.64 -3.66
C PHE A 63 7.93 4.91 -5.00
N TRP A 64 8.27 5.62 -6.08
CA TRP A 64 8.52 5.00 -7.38
C TRP A 64 10.00 4.65 -7.53
N SER A 65 10.29 3.53 -8.20
CA SER A 65 11.63 3.16 -8.62
C SER A 65 11.64 2.71 -10.09
N GLN A 66 12.84 2.64 -10.68
CA GLN A 66 12.98 2.01 -11.99
C GLN A 66 12.73 0.50 -11.90
N PRO A 67 12.16 -0.12 -12.96
CA PRO A 67 12.00 -1.56 -13.00
C PRO A 67 13.37 -2.25 -12.97
N GLY A 68 13.51 -3.26 -12.10
CA GLY A 68 14.74 -4.03 -11.96
C GLY A 68 15.69 -3.55 -10.85
N ASN A 69 15.55 -2.31 -10.36
CA ASN A 69 16.33 -1.84 -9.20
C ASN A 69 15.54 -0.86 -8.31
N GLN A 70 15.21 -1.30 -7.09
CA GLN A 70 14.48 -0.53 -6.07
C GLN A 70 15.22 0.75 -5.63
N GLN A 71 16.54 0.81 -5.80
CA GLN A 71 17.38 1.92 -5.35
C GLN A 71 17.70 2.93 -6.46
N GLN A 72 17.32 2.65 -7.70
CA GLN A 72 17.65 3.48 -8.84
C GLN A 72 16.46 4.35 -9.26
N GLY A 73 16.70 5.65 -9.41
CA GLY A 73 15.67 6.61 -9.82
C GLY A 73 14.52 6.74 -8.82
N VAL A 74 14.81 6.64 -7.51
CA VAL A 74 13.80 6.70 -6.45
C VAL A 74 13.13 8.06 -6.42
N LYS A 75 11.80 8.07 -6.60
CA LYS A 75 10.95 9.26 -6.44
C LYS A 75 9.99 9.03 -5.30
N THR A 76 10.21 9.69 -4.17
CA THR A 76 9.41 9.52 -2.96
C THR A 76 8.05 10.20 -3.10
N MET A 77 6.98 9.43 -2.89
CA MET A 77 5.61 9.93 -2.74
C MET A 77 5.36 10.36 -1.30
N ASN A 78 5.73 9.48 -0.34
CA ASN A 78 5.58 9.72 1.09
C ASN A 78 6.59 8.87 1.86
N ALA A 79 7.33 9.48 2.79
CA ALA A 79 8.32 8.81 3.65
C ALA A 79 7.75 8.37 5.03
N GLY A 80 6.43 8.27 5.15
CA GLY A 80 5.76 7.85 6.38
C GLY A 80 4.42 7.19 6.10
N PHE A 81 3.53 7.20 7.11
CA PHE A 81 2.17 6.68 6.97
C PHE A 81 1.39 7.52 5.94
N MET A 82 0.82 6.85 4.94
CA MET A 82 0.04 7.49 3.87
C MET A 82 -1.46 7.28 4.06
N GLY A 83 -1.86 6.10 4.54
CA GLY A 83 -3.26 5.79 4.77
C GLY A 83 -3.55 4.29 4.75
N TYR A 84 -4.83 3.96 4.88
CA TYR A 84 -5.33 2.60 4.74
C TYR A 84 -6.09 2.44 3.42
N VAL A 85 -5.92 1.30 2.76
CA VAL A 85 -6.79 0.88 1.64
C VAL A 85 -7.62 -0.30 2.11
N LEU A 86 -8.91 -0.05 2.34
CA LEU A 86 -9.83 -1.06 2.87
C LEU A 86 -10.16 -2.14 1.82
N PRO A 87 -10.62 -3.33 2.25
CA PRO A 87 -11.05 -4.40 1.36
C PRO A 87 -12.09 -3.92 0.35
N GLY A 88 -11.89 -4.21 -0.93
CA GLY A 88 -12.79 -3.83 -2.02
C GLY A 88 -12.85 -2.32 -2.33
N GLN A 89 -12.03 -1.49 -1.68
CA GLN A 89 -12.06 -0.03 -1.82
C GLN A 89 -10.88 0.51 -2.63
N SER A 90 -11.04 1.76 -3.08
CA SER A 90 -9.99 2.54 -3.71
C SER A 90 -9.73 3.82 -2.92
N MET A 91 -8.46 4.18 -2.78
CA MET A 91 -8.03 5.44 -2.17
C MET A 91 -7.18 6.23 -3.15
N ARG A 92 -7.22 7.56 -3.05
CA ARG A 92 -6.47 8.46 -3.92
C ARG A 92 -5.76 9.54 -3.13
N TRP A 93 -4.52 9.82 -3.53
CA TRP A 93 -3.69 10.88 -2.96
C TRP A 93 -3.15 11.77 -4.07
N PRO A 94 -3.12 13.10 -3.88
CA PRO A 94 -2.53 14.00 -4.86
C PRO A 94 -1.03 13.73 -4.97
N VAL A 95 -0.52 13.63 -6.20
CA VAL A 95 0.92 13.49 -6.45
C VAL A 95 1.59 14.85 -6.27
N PRO A 96 2.68 14.95 -5.47
CA PRO A 96 3.42 16.20 -5.32
C PRO A 96 3.96 16.73 -6.65
N ALA A 97 3.97 18.05 -6.81
CA ALA A 97 4.56 18.68 -7.99
C ALA A 97 6.05 18.30 -8.13
N GLY A 98 6.48 17.95 -9.34
CA GLY A 98 7.85 17.49 -9.62
C GLY A 98 8.06 15.98 -9.48
N VAL A 99 7.08 15.23 -8.96
CA VAL A 99 7.12 13.76 -8.94
C VAL A 99 6.37 13.22 -10.16
N SER A 100 7.10 12.69 -11.14
CA SER A 100 6.48 11.97 -12.27
C SER A 100 6.27 10.50 -11.89
N PRO A 101 5.02 10.01 -11.82
CA PRO A 101 4.72 8.60 -11.54
C PRO A 101 5.16 7.74 -12.72
N SER A 102 6.32 7.11 -12.60
CA SER A 102 6.95 6.33 -13.66
C SER A 102 7.66 5.11 -13.07
N GLY A 103 7.60 3.98 -13.76
CA GLY A 103 8.26 2.75 -13.31
C GLY A 103 7.38 1.90 -12.39
N GLN A 104 7.99 1.33 -11.35
CA GLN A 104 7.33 0.48 -10.36
C GLN A 104 6.98 1.29 -9.11
N LEU A 105 5.77 1.10 -8.59
CA LEU A 105 5.36 1.68 -7.31
C LEU A 105 5.72 0.72 -6.18
N ASN A 106 6.43 1.21 -5.17
CA ASN A 106 6.80 0.46 -3.99
C ASN A 106 6.14 1.05 -2.76
N ALA A 107 5.69 0.19 -1.85
CA ALA A 107 5.13 0.59 -0.58
C ALA A 107 5.30 -0.50 0.46
N GLN A 108 5.42 -0.11 1.72
CA GLN A 108 5.13 -1.01 2.83
C GLN A 108 3.61 -1.09 2.99
N ILE A 109 3.08 -2.30 3.17
CA ILE A 109 1.64 -2.58 3.24
C ILE A 109 1.17 -3.03 4.63
N ALA A 110 2.11 -3.19 5.56
CA ALA A 110 1.90 -3.53 6.96
C ALA A 110 3.06 -2.97 7.79
N ASP A 111 2.90 -2.93 9.11
CA ASP A 111 3.89 -2.29 9.98
C ASP A 111 5.22 -3.06 10.02
N ASN A 112 6.34 -2.32 9.98
CA ASN A 112 7.71 -2.88 9.98
C ASN A 112 8.01 -3.92 8.88
N THR A 113 7.26 -3.92 7.78
CA THR A 113 7.49 -4.84 6.64
C THR A 113 8.46 -4.26 5.62
N LYS A 114 9.07 -5.13 4.79
CA LYS A 114 9.84 -4.65 3.64
C LYS A 114 8.89 -4.08 2.57
N PRO A 115 9.27 -3.02 1.85
CA PRO A 115 8.49 -2.53 0.73
C PRO A 115 8.25 -3.64 -0.30
N ILE A 116 7.05 -3.68 -0.84
CA ILE A 116 6.67 -4.55 -1.96
C ILE A 116 6.33 -3.71 -3.19
N VAL A 117 6.51 -4.31 -4.36
CA VAL A 117 6.06 -3.73 -5.62
C VAL A 117 4.54 -3.90 -5.71
N ILE A 118 3.81 -2.80 -5.88
CA ILE A 118 2.39 -2.82 -6.20
C ILE A 118 2.24 -2.92 -7.72
N ALA A 119 1.40 -3.86 -8.18
CA ALA A 119 1.14 -4.03 -9.60
C ALA A 119 0.46 -2.79 -10.18
N ARG A 120 0.85 -2.39 -11.39
CA ARG A 120 0.15 -1.33 -12.11
C ARG A 120 -1.20 -1.88 -12.57
N GLY A 121 -2.29 -1.22 -12.19
CA GLY A 121 -3.63 -1.49 -12.70
C GLY A 121 -3.78 -0.91 -14.11
N GLU A 122 -4.66 -1.53 -14.89
CA GLU A 122 -5.11 -1.02 -16.18
C GLU A 122 -5.97 0.24 -16.04
#